data_AF-P54942-F1
#
_entry.id   AF-P54942-F1
#
_cell.length_a   1.000
_cell.length_b   1.000
_cell.length_c   1.000
_cell.angle_alpha   90.00
_cell.angle_beta   90.00
_cell.angle_gamma   90.00
#
_symmetry.space_group_name_H-M   'P 1'
#
loop_
_entity.id
_entity.type
_entity.pdbx_description
1 polymer ?
#
loop_
_entity_poly.entity_id
_entity_poly.type
_entity_poly.pdbx_seq_one_letter_code
_entity_poly.pdbx_strand_id
1 'polypeptide(L)'
;MGITKRGAAWEWLHSWWMLFIFMPFAITSFFAFLFIGIKVRNRKWIMYGIIYFFIFAFGFVLPDLPGVFIVVPLWAVTIIHGFKVRPLYLIQLDVYKDHVEARAFAEARSEAESRFHAPKQSIQDIHIRKEQ
;
A
#
# COMPACT_ATOMS: atom_id res chain seq x y z
N MET A 1 -1.81 20.25 2.00
CA MET A 1 -2.73 19.26 1.39
C MET A 1 -2.02 17.92 1.43
N GLY A 2 -2.53 16.92 2.16
CA GLY A 2 -1.95 15.58 2.18
C GLY A 2 -2.23 14.85 0.87
N ILE A 3 -1.48 13.78 0.59
CA ILE A 3 -1.79 12.85 -0.51
C ILE A 3 -3.14 12.15 -0.23
N THR A 4 -3.45 11.94 1.05
CA THR A 4 -4.63 11.25 1.56
C THR A 4 -5.46 12.15 2.47
N LYS A 5 -6.72 11.77 2.72
CA LYS A 5 -7.60 12.48 3.66
C LYS A 5 -7.22 12.24 5.13
N ARG A 6 -6.34 11.26 5.39
CA ARG A 6 -5.91 10.83 6.74
C ARG A 6 -4.79 11.67 7.34
N GLY A 7 -4.22 12.60 6.57
CA GLY A 7 -3.23 13.56 7.03
C GLY A 7 -1.79 13.04 7.07
N ALA A 8 -0.84 13.96 7.26
CA ALA A 8 0.60 13.68 7.09
C ALA A 8 1.16 12.66 8.09
N ALA A 9 0.70 12.66 9.35
CA ALA A 9 1.16 11.71 10.36
C ALA A 9 0.85 10.26 9.95
N TRP A 10 -0.35 10.02 9.41
CA TRP A 10 -0.74 8.71 8.89
C TRP A 10 0.12 8.31 7.69
N GLU A 11 0.40 9.24 6.78
CA GLU A 11 1.24 8.99 5.60
C GLU A 11 2.68 8.62 5.99
N TRP A 12 3.25 9.29 6.99
CA TRP A 12 4.58 8.96 7.53
C TRP A 12 4.60 7.57 8.17
N LEU A 13 3.63 7.28 9.04
CA LEU A 13 3.53 5.98 9.70
C LEU A 13 3.44 4.83 8.69
N HIS A 14 2.70 5.01 7.59
CA HIS A 14 2.54 3.99 6.56
C HIS A 14 3.64 4.03 5.48
N SER A 15 4.59 4.97 5.57
CA SER A 15 5.76 5.03 4.66
C SER A 15 7.01 4.38 5.25
N TRP A 16 6.91 3.70 6.39
CA TRP A 16 8.06 3.07 7.08
C TRP A 16 8.85 2.09 6.20
N TRP A 17 8.19 1.44 5.24
CA TRP A 17 8.81 0.53 4.27
C TRP A 17 9.88 1.22 3.39
N MET A 18 9.85 2.55 3.26
CA MET A 18 10.89 3.31 2.56
C MET A 18 12.26 3.11 3.19
N LEU A 19 12.35 2.81 4.49
CA LEU A 19 13.61 2.54 5.17
C LEU A 19 14.33 1.32 4.56
N PHE A 20 13.58 0.30 4.15
CA PHE A 20 14.14 -0.89 3.49
C PHE A 20 14.72 -0.59 2.10
N ILE A 21 14.31 0.50 1.45
CA ILE A 21 14.85 0.86 0.14
C ILE A 21 16.22 1.53 0.28
N PHE A 22 16.47 2.23 1.38
CA PHE A 22 17.73 2.91 1.64
C PHE A 22 18.84 1.99 2.15
N MET A 23 18.53 0.75 2.51
CA MET A 23 19.56 -0.22 2.89
C MET A 23 20.55 -0.42 1.74
N PRO A 24 21.87 -0.51 2.03
CA PRO A 24 22.89 -0.64 1.00
C PRO A 24 22.63 -1.79 0.03
N PHE A 25 23.04 -1.60 -1.22
CA PHE A 25 23.07 -2.67 -2.24
C PHE A 25 21.70 -3.29 -2.56
N ALA A 26 20.61 -2.57 -2.33
CA ALA A 26 19.24 -3.05 -2.58
C ALA A 26 18.84 -4.33 -1.83
N ILE A 27 19.60 -4.74 -0.80
CA ILE A 27 19.44 -6.04 -0.12
C ILE A 27 18.05 -6.23 0.51
N THR A 28 17.35 -5.14 0.83
CA THR A 28 15.97 -5.19 1.33
C THR A 28 14.96 -4.51 0.42
N SER A 29 15.38 -3.98 -0.73
CA SER A 29 14.45 -3.30 -1.66
C SER A 29 13.37 -4.25 -2.16
N PHE A 30 13.72 -5.49 -2.53
CA PHE A 30 12.72 -6.46 -3.01
C PHE A 30 11.69 -6.82 -1.93
N PHE A 31 12.08 -6.93 -0.64
CA PHE A 31 11.15 -7.10 0.47
C PHE A 31 10.19 -5.91 0.60
N ALA A 32 10.67 -4.69 0.40
CA ALA A 32 9.83 -3.49 0.43
C ALA A 32 8.73 -3.54 -0.64
N PHE A 33 9.09 -3.88 -1.89
CA PHE A 33 8.13 -3.99 -3.01
C PHE A 33 7.14 -5.16 -2.84
N LEU A 34 7.60 -6.31 -2.34
CA LEU A 34 6.72 -7.42 -1.99
C LEU A 34 5.74 -7.03 -0.90
N PHE A 35 6.23 -6.42 0.19
CA PHE A 35 5.40 -6.00 1.31
C PHE A 35 4.29 -5.03 0.88
N ILE A 36 4.64 -3.94 0.18
CA ILE A 36 3.64 -2.97 -0.26
C ILE A 36 2.65 -3.60 -1.25
N GLY A 37 3.14 -4.43 -2.18
CA GLY A 37 2.31 -5.11 -3.16
C GLY A 37 1.30 -6.04 -2.51
N ILE A 38 1.73 -6.84 -1.53
CA ILE A 38 0.84 -7.73 -0.77
C ILE A 38 -0.16 -6.90 0.06
N LYS A 39 0.32 -5.86 0.75
CA LYS A 39 -0.49 -5.06 1.68
C LYS A 39 -1.69 -4.39 1.00
N VAL A 40 -1.53 -3.90 -0.24
CA VAL A 40 -2.62 -3.29 -1.02
C VAL A 40 -3.14 -4.19 -2.15
N ARG A 41 -2.69 -5.45 -2.20
CA ARG A 41 -3.06 -6.43 -3.24
C ARG A 41 -2.75 -5.98 -4.68
N ASN A 42 -1.69 -5.20 -4.86
CA ASN A 42 -1.24 -4.73 -6.16
C ASN A 42 -0.23 -5.70 -6.79
N ARG A 43 -0.70 -6.49 -7.77
CA ARG A 43 0.10 -7.51 -8.46
C ARG A 43 1.35 -6.95 -9.16
N LYS A 44 1.28 -5.71 -9.68
CA LYS A 44 2.43 -5.09 -10.37
C LYS A 44 3.61 -4.90 -9.41
N TRP A 45 3.34 -4.48 -8.18
CA TRP A 45 4.38 -4.26 -7.17
C TRP A 45 4.96 -5.55 -6.61
N ILE A 46 4.13 -6.58 -6.45
CA ILE A 46 4.60 -7.93 -6.12
C ILE A 46 5.57 -8.40 -7.22
N MET A 47 5.19 -8.23 -8.48
CA MET A 47 6.03 -8.63 -9.62
C MET A 47 7.36 -7.84 -9.65
N TYR A 48 7.35 -6.54 -9.36
CA TYR A 48 8.59 -5.77 -9.22
C TYR A 48 9.48 -6.29 -8.09
N GLY A 49 8.89 -6.65 -6.95
CA GLY A 49 9.63 -7.28 -5.85
C GLY A 49 10.31 -8.58 -6.29
N ILE A 50 9.60 -9.44 -7.00
CA ILE A 50 10.16 -10.69 -7.55
C ILE A 50 11.28 -10.40 -8.56
N ILE A 51 11.06 -9.48 -9.50
CA ILE A 51 12.05 -9.09 -10.52
C ILE A 51 13.33 -8.57 -9.83
N TYR A 52 13.19 -7.67 -8.86
CA TYR A 52 14.34 -7.12 -8.14
C TYR A 52 15.07 -8.16 -7.32
N PHE A 53 14.37 -9.14 -6.75
CA PHE A 53 15.01 -10.27 -6.09
C PHE A 53 15.89 -11.07 -7.06
N PHE A 54 15.39 -11.42 -8.26
CA PHE A 54 16.18 -12.17 -9.22
C PHE A 54 17.36 -11.38 -9.77
N ILE A 55 17.21 -10.08 -10.05
CA ILE A 55 18.33 -9.23 -10.50
C ILE A 55 19.38 -9.12 -9.38
N PHE A 56 18.95 -8.93 -8.14
CA PHE A 56 19.82 -8.89 -6.97
C PHE A 56 20.58 -10.22 -6.80
N ALA A 57 19.86 -11.35 -6.78
CA ALA A 57 20.44 -12.68 -6.62
C ALA A 57 21.42 -13.00 -7.77
N PHE A 58 21.09 -12.63 -9.01
CA PHE A 58 21.98 -12.78 -10.14
C PHE A 58 23.26 -11.96 -9.96
N GLY A 59 23.16 -10.70 -9.54
CA GLY A 59 24.33 -9.86 -9.24
C GLY A 59 25.24 -10.44 -8.16
N PHE A 60 24.70 -11.13 -7.16
CA PHE A 60 25.47 -11.76 -6.09
C PHE A 60 26.14 -13.09 -6.46
N VAL A 61 25.67 -13.78 -7.51
CA VAL A 61 26.29 -15.02 -8.00
C VAL A 61 27.49 -14.72 -8.92
N LEU A 62 27.57 -13.50 -9.45
CA LEU A 62 28.68 -13.08 -10.30
C LEU A 62 29.95 -12.75 -9.49
N PRO A 63 31.14 -12.77 -10.13
CA PRO A 63 32.35 -12.24 -9.53
C PRO A 63 32.19 -10.77 -9.12
N ASP A 64 32.99 -10.32 -8.15
CA ASP A 64 32.84 -9.02 -7.48
C ASP A 64 32.60 -7.84 -8.44
N LEU A 65 33.48 -7.64 -9.43
CA LEU A 65 33.41 -6.48 -10.30
C LEU A 65 32.13 -6.48 -11.19
N PRO A 66 31.81 -7.56 -11.95
CA PRO A 66 30.53 -7.68 -12.63
C PRO A 66 29.30 -7.55 -11.71
N GLY A 67 29.35 -8.16 -10.51
CA GLY A 67 28.24 -8.11 -9.55
C GLY A 67 27.94 -6.69 -9.08
N VAL A 68 28.98 -5.91 -8.76
CA VAL A 68 28.86 -4.50 -8.36
C VAL A 68 28.20 -3.66 -9.46
N PHE A 69 28.55 -3.88 -10.73
CA PHE A 69 27.93 -3.17 -11.86
C PHE A 69 26.43 -3.47 -12.05
N ILE A 70 25.91 -4.54 -11.45
CA ILE A 70 24.48 -4.85 -11.47
C ILE A 70 23.80 -4.30 -10.21
N VAL A 71 24.39 -4.57 -9.05
CA VAL A 71 23.78 -4.29 -7.75
C VAL A 71 23.73 -2.79 -7.44
N VAL A 72 24.76 -2.02 -7.78
CA VAL A 72 24.79 -0.56 -7.52
C VAL A 72 23.74 0.18 -8.37
N PRO A 73 23.63 -0.05 -9.69
CA PRO A 73 22.54 0.54 -10.47
C PRO A 73 21.16 0.05 -10.02
N LEU A 74 21.02 -1.24 -9.69
CA LEU A 74 19.76 -1.76 -9.13
C LEU A 74 19.35 -0.98 -7.88
N TRP A 75 20.29 -0.72 -6.97
CA TRP A 75 20.03 0.06 -5.77
C TRP A 75 19.50 1.46 -6.10
N ALA A 76 20.17 2.20 -6.98
CA ALA A 76 19.70 3.51 -7.44
C ALA A 76 18.29 3.45 -8.08
N VAL A 77 18.06 2.45 -8.95
CA VAL A 77 16.75 2.23 -9.61
C VAL A 77 15.65 1.96 -8.58
N THR A 78 15.90 1.11 -7.58
CA THR A 78 14.89 0.80 -6.55
C THR A 78 14.57 2.00 -5.67
N ILE A 79 15.54 2.87 -5.37
CA ILE A 79 15.31 4.15 -4.66
C ILE A 79 14.37 5.05 -5.47
N ILE A 80 14.71 5.32 -6.74
CA ILE A 80 13.90 6.17 -7.61
C ILE A 80 12.48 5.59 -7.77
N HIS A 81 12.37 4.28 -7.96
CA HIS A 81 11.08 3.63 -8.12
C HIS A 81 10.27 3.66 -6.83
N GLY A 82 10.90 3.49 -5.66
CA GLY A 82 10.27 3.60 -4.36
C GLY A 82 9.59 4.95 -4.15
N PHE A 83 10.27 6.04 -4.49
CA PHE A 83 9.69 7.38 -4.43
C PHE A 83 8.48 7.56 -5.37
N LYS A 84 8.53 7.00 -6.58
CA LYS A 84 7.40 7.04 -7.53
C LYS A 84 6.19 6.22 -7.03
N VAL A 85 6.45 5.07 -6.41
CA VAL A 85 5.40 4.17 -5.92
C VAL A 85 4.76 4.68 -4.63
N ARG A 86 5.52 5.39 -3.78
CA ARG A 86 5.02 5.88 -2.49
C ARG A 86 3.67 6.60 -2.52
N PRO A 87 3.45 7.66 -3.33
CA PRO A 87 2.16 8.34 -3.35
C PRO A 87 1.03 7.40 -3.80
N LEU A 88 1.27 6.56 -4.80
CA LEU A 88 0.28 5.62 -5.31
C LEU A 88 -0.04 4.52 -4.27
N TYR A 89 0.94 4.07 -3.50
CA TYR A 89 0.76 3.15 -2.39
C TYR A 89 -0.14 3.73 -1.30
N LEU A 90 0.11 4.98 -0.89
CA LEU A 90 -0.69 5.64 0.14
C LEU A 90 -2.15 5.78 -0.28
N ILE A 91 -2.40 6.17 -1.54
CA ILE A 91 -3.77 6.26 -2.09
C ILE A 91 -4.46 4.90 -2.10
N GLN A 92 -3.80 3.84 -2.58
CA GLN A 92 -4.40 2.50 -2.62
C GLN A 92 -4.66 1.95 -1.21
N LEU A 93 -3.78 2.26 -0.26
CA LEU A 93 -3.95 1.87 1.13
C LEU A 93 -5.11 2.63 1.80
N ASP A 94 -5.26 3.93 1.50
CA ASP A 94 -6.36 4.77 1.99
C ASP A 94 -7.71 4.19 1.54
N VAL A 95 -7.86 3.95 0.24
CA VAL A 95 -9.07 3.34 -0.35
C VAL A 95 -9.36 1.96 0.24
N TYR A 96 -8.33 1.13 0.43
CA TYR A 96 -8.51 -0.18 1.05
C TYR A 96 -9.06 -0.06 2.49
N LYS A 97 -8.54 0.87 3.29
CA LYS A 97 -9.03 1.10 4.65
C LYS A 97 -10.43 1.69 4.68
N ASP A 98 -10.75 2.62 3.80
CA ASP A 98 -12.10 3.20 3.67
C ASP A 98 -13.14 2.09 3.42
N HIS A 99 -12.83 1.14 2.53
CA HIS A 99 -13.72 0.00 2.27
C HIS A 99 -13.90 -0.93 3.47
N VAL A 100 -12.85 -1.12 4.28
CA VAL A 100 -12.92 -1.94 5.50
C VAL A 100 -13.76 -1.24 6.57
N GLU A 101 -13.53 0.05 6.79
CA GLU A 101 -14.28 0.88 7.74
C GLU A 101 -15.76 0.96 7.35
N ALA A 102 -16.07 1.13 6.05
CA ALA A 102 -17.45 1.15 5.56
C ALA A 102 -18.18 -0.20 5.76
N ARG A 103 -17.50 -1.33 5.57
CA ARG A 103 -18.07 -2.66 5.85
C ARG A 103 -18.31 -2.87 7.33
N ALA A 104 -17.33 -2.56 8.17
CA ALA A 104 -17.47 -2.69 9.62
C ALA A 104 -18.64 -1.83 10.16
N PHE A 105 -18.79 -0.61 9.63
CA PHE A 105 -19.93 0.25 9.97
C PHE A 105 -21.27 -0.34 9.50
N ALA A 106 -21.33 -0.88 8.28
CA ALA A 106 -22.55 -1.52 7.76
C ALA A 106 -22.93 -2.77 8.57
N GLU A 107 -21.95 -3.59 8.96
CA GLU A 107 -22.14 -4.74 9.83
C GLU A 107 -22.65 -4.31 11.21
N ALA A 108 -22.00 -3.36 11.87
CA ALA A 108 -22.44 -2.82 13.15
C ALA A 108 -23.85 -2.22 13.10
N ARG A 109 -24.20 -1.54 11.99
CA ARG A 109 -25.56 -1.03 11.76
C ARG A 109 -26.58 -2.16 11.62
N SER A 110 -26.27 -3.21 10.84
CA SER A 110 -27.16 -4.36 10.67
C SER A 110 -27.37 -5.12 11.99
N GLU A 111 -26.32 -5.22 12.81
CA GLU A 111 -26.39 -5.79 14.15
C GLU A 111 -27.29 -4.94 15.07
N ALA A 112 -27.18 -3.61 15.03
CA ALA A 112 -28.08 -2.73 15.79
C ALA A 112 -29.54 -2.84 15.31
N GLU A 113 -29.80 -2.82 14.00
CA GLU A 113 -31.16 -2.94 13.44
C GLU A 113 -31.82 -4.27 13.83
N SER A 114 -31.07 -5.39 13.79
CA SER A 114 -31.56 -6.70 14.22
C SER A 114 -31.77 -6.81 15.73
N ARG A 115 -30.89 -6.23 16.56
CA ARG A 115 -31.05 -6.22 18.02
C ARG A 115 -32.21 -5.34 18.48
N PHE A 116 -32.41 -4.19 17.84
CA PHE A 116 -33.41 -3.20 18.27
C PHE A 116 -34.73 -3.25 17.50
N HIS A 117 -34.92 -4.18 16.56
CA HIS A 117 -36.09 -4.22 15.64
C HIS A 117 -36.37 -2.85 14.99
N ALA A 118 -35.34 -2.04 14.79
CA ALA A 118 -35.50 -0.73 14.17
C ALA A 118 -35.97 -0.94 12.72
N PRO A 119 -36.99 -0.20 12.23
CA PRO A 119 -37.38 -0.30 10.84
C PRO A 119 -36.16 -0.01 9.97
N LYS A 120 -35.90 -0.89 9.00
CA LYS A 120 -34.86 -0.69 7.99
C LYS A 120 -35.17 0.63 7.27
N GLN A 121 -34.52 1.73 7.66
CA GLN A 121 -34.65 2.98 6.92
C GLN A 121 -34.07 2.72 5.54
N SER A 122 -34.94 2.65 4.53
CA SER A 122 -34.49 2.52 3.16
C SER A 122 -33.68 3.78 2.81
N ILE A 123 -32.62 3.64 2.01
CA ILE A 123 -31.84 4.80 1.56
C ILE A 123 -32.75 5.81 0.82
N GLN A 124 -33.87 5.35 0.26
CA GLN A 124 -34.91 6.21 -0.33
C GLN A 124 -35.52 7.19 0.68
N ASP A 125 -35.72 6.80 1.94
CA ASP A 125 -36.34 7.67 2.95
C ASP A 125 -35.42 8.81 3.43
N ILE A 126 -34.11 8.66 3.25
CA ILE A 126 -33.13 9.71 3.60
C ILE A 126 -33.16 10.84 2.57
N HIS A 127 -33.44 10.54 1.29
CA HIS A 127 -33.51 11.57 0.26
C HIS A 127 -34.77 12.44 0.42
N ILE A 128 -35.92 11.84 0.80
CA ILE A 128 -37.16 12.60 1.01
C ILE A 128 -37.05 13.54 2.21
N ARG A 129 -36.36 13.13 3.30
CA ARG A 129 -36.26 13.95 4.51
C ARG A 129 -35.30 15.14 4.41
N LYS A 130 -34.52 15.26 3.33
CA LYS A 130 -33.66 16.43 3.08
C LYS A 130 -34.36 17.53 2.27
N GLU A 131 -35.50 17.23 1.65
CA GLU A 131 -36.26 18.18 0.83
C GLU A 131 -37.45 18.81 1.57
N GLN A 132 -37.68 18.46 2.83
CA GLN A 132 -38.65 19.10 3.73
C GLN A 132 -37.94 19.91 4.80
#